data_AF-A0A970KRR9-F1
#
_entry.id   AF-A0A970KRR9-F1
#
_cell.length_a   1.000
_cell.length_b   1.000
_cell.length_c   1.000
_cell.angle_alpha   90.00
_cell.angle_beta   90.00
_cell.angle_gamma   90.00
#
_symmetry.space_group_name_H-M   'P 1'
#
loop_
_entity.id
_entity.type
_entity.pdbx_description
1 polymer ?
#
loop_
_entity_poly.entity_id
_entity_poly.type
_entity_poly.pdbx_seq_one_letter_code
_entity_poly.pdbx_strand_id
1 'polypeptide(L)'
;MRRRIRTRLLLAGALALGPALTATARESEILRVPRPPELRISAPPELAGVAAELARIPPEAFLPGMHLTGLADPGPPIRVALATTDSSAGRAAPPWAAGVARGATGEVTLFPARVRRSPDRRLRPLLQHEVAHVLVARAARGRPVPRWFDEGLAMAAGRALDVGDRARVALAVLSDGRLPLARLDAAFAGHGGDVEAAYALSRDFVGHLLAEFGDDVGARILAEVARDVPFDMAFHAATGRPLAAVEAAYWSRRTLWDRWLPFATSAVTLWIGITLLALLAFRRRRERTAAIHARWDEEERERAAARLRDRQREDDLVN
;
A
#
# COMPACT_ATOMS: atom_id res chain seq x y z
N MET A 1 -87.57 -54.02 6.90
CA MET A 1 -87.36 -54.76 8.16
C MET A 1 -86.35 -53.99 9.01
N ARG A 2 -86.75 -53.60 10.25
CA ARG A 2 -85.97 -53.21 11.47
C ARG A 2 -84.43 -53.24 11.35
N ARG A 3 -83.58 -52.37 11.93
CA ARG A 3 -83.58 -51.42 13.08
C ARG A 3 -82.23 -50.66 12.99
N ARG A 4 -82.15 -49.32 13.21
CA ARG A 4 -81.59 -48.64 14.41
C ARG A 4 -80.16 -49.12 14.81
N ILE A 5 -79.08 -48.32 14.86
CA ILE A 5 -78.78 -47.22 15.83
C ILE A 5 -77.32 -46.70 15.65
N ARG A 6 -77.10 -45.37 15.74
CA ARG A 6 -75.97 -44.56 16.34
C ARG A 6 -74.50 -44.88 15.95
N THR A 7 -73.50 -43.99 15.84
CA THR A 7 -73.29 -42.57 16.23
C THR A 7 -71.84 -42.18 15.84
N ARG A 8 -71.65 -40.94 15.34
CA ARG A 8 -70.50 -40.00 15.44
C ARG A 8 -69.10 -40.25 14.81
N LEU A 9 -68.58 -39.09 14.34
CA LEU A 9 -67.18 -38.58 14.30
C LEU A 9 -66.28 -39.25 13.23
N LEU A 10 -65.43 -38.56 12.43
CA LEU A 10 -64.81 -37.23 12.46
C LEU A 10 -64.45 -36.80 11.04
N LEU A 11 -64.43 -35.49 10.82
CA LEU A 11 -63.92 -34.77 9.65
C LEU A 11 -62.39 -34.92 9.59
N ALA A 12 -61.83 -35.31 8.44
CA ALA A 12 -60.40 -35.18 8.15
C ALA A 12 -60.21 -34.51 6.80
N GLY A 13 -59.92 -33.21 6.83
CA GLY A 13 -59.46 -32.44 5.67
C GLY A 13 -57.96 -32.61 5.52
N ALA A 14 -57.51 -32.94 4.31
CA ALA A 14 -56.10 -32.90 3.93
C ALA A 14 -55.86 -31.67 3.04
N LEU A 15 -55.39 -30.58 3.65
CA LEU A 15 -54.79 -29.46 2.93
C LEU A 15 -53.29 -29.75 2.79
N ALA A 16 -52.80 -29.83 1.55
CA ALA A 16 -51.38 -29.88 1.25
C ALA A 16 -50.74 -28.51 1.55
N LEU A 17 -49.99 -28.40 2.65
CA LEU A 17 -49.05 -27.30 2.90
C LEU A 17 -47.66 -27.74 2.39
N GLY A 18 -47.19 -27.14 1.30
CA GLY A 18 -45.78 -27.17 0.93
C GLY A 18 -44.95 -26.25 1.83
N PRO A 19 -43.66 -26.56 2.11
CA PRO A 19 -42.84 -25.74 2.98
C PRO A 19 -42.30 -24.54 2.18
N ALA A 20 -42.99 -23.41 2.25
CA ALA A 20 -42.45 -22.12 1.88
C ALA A 20 -42.02 -21.39 3.15
N LEU A 21 -40.84 -21.70 3.72
CA LEU A 21 -40.33 -20.99 4.91
C LEU A 21 -38.84 -21.22 5.19
N THR A 22 -37.95 -21.09 4.20
CA THR A 22 -36.49 -20.98 4.45
C THR A 22 -35.76 -20.13 3.40
N ALA A 23 -36.35 -19.03 2.94
CA ALA A 23 -35.68 -18.11 2.01
C ALA A 23 -35.67 -16.64 2.46
N THR A 24 -36.32 -16.28 3.57
CA THR A 24 -36.55 -14.87 3.93
C THR A 24 -35.49 -14.25 4.86
N ALA A 25 -34.45 -14.98 5.28
CA ALA A 25 -33.40 -14.45 6.16
C ALA A 25 -32.10 -14.06 5.42
N ARG A 26 -31.94 -14.42 4.13
CA ARG A 26 -30.73 -14.11 3.34
C ARG A 26 -30.85 -12.87 2.45
N GLU A 27 -32.06 -12.34 2.28
CA GLU A 27 -32.36 -11.22 1.36
C GLU A 27 -32.44 -9.85 2.05
N SER A 28 -32.29 -9.78 3.37
CA SER A 28 -32.38 -8.53 4.15
C SER A 28 -31.02 -7.96 4.58
N GLU A 29 -29.92 -8.36 3.95
CA GLU A 29 -28.67 -7.59 3.98
C GLU A 29 -28.79 -6.44 2.98
N ILE A 30 -29.80 -5.57 3.23
CA ILE A 30 -29.95 -4.29 2.56
C ILE A 30 -28.60 -3.60 2.68
N LEU A 31 -28.01 -3.24 1.54
CA LEU A 31 -26.80 -2.44 1.40
C LEU A 31 -26.94 -1.18 2.28
N ARG A 32 -26.56 -1.27 3.56
CA ARG A 32 -26.66 -0.17 4.49
C ARG A 32 -25.65 0.86 4.04
N VAL A 33 -26.14 1.94 3.45
CA VAL A 33 -25.30 3.07 3.05
C VAL A 33 -24.54 3.53 4.31
N PRO A 34 -23.20 3.44 4.32
CA PRO A 34 -22.43 3.79 5.49
C PRO A 34 -22.63 5.27 5.82
N ARG A 35 -22.93 5.55 7.09
CA ARG A 35 -23.04 6.94 7.57
C ARG A 35 -21.64 7.46 7.90
N PRO A 36 -21.29 8.70 7.53
CA PRO A 36 -20.00 9.26 7.91
C PRO A 36 -19.93 9.46 9.43
N PRO A 37 -18.74 9.31 10.05
CA PRO A 37 -18.54 9.56 11.48
C PRO A 37 -18.78 11.04 11.84
N GLU A 38 -19.42 11.28 12.98
CA GLU A 38 -19.49 12.61 13.59
C GLU A 38 -18.16 12.92 14.29
N LEU A 39 -17.56 14.06 13.99
CA LEU A 39 -16.33 14.55 14.63
C LEU A 39 -16.64 15.73 15.54
N ARG A 40 -16.14 15.69 16.78
CA ARG A 40 -16.21 16.79 17.74
C ARG A 40 -14.85 17.39 17.97
N ILE A 41 -14.60 18.54 17.35
CA ILE A 41 -13.30 19.19 17.32
C ILE A 41 -13.20 20.19 18.47
N SER A 42 -12.15 20.05 19.29
CA SER A 42 -11.79 21.01 20.34
C SER A 42 -10.36 21.49 20.14
N ALA A 43 -10.11 22.78 20.31
CA ALA A 43 -8.78 23.36 20.15
C ALA A 43 -8.57 24.53 21.11
N PRO A 44 -7.33 24.78 21.57
CA PRO A 44 -7.00 26.01 22.27
C PRO A 44 -7.12 27.21 21.31
N PRO A 45 -7.28 28.45 21.84
CA PRO A 45 -7.48 29.66 21.04
C PRO A 45 -6.43 29.85 19.93
N GLU A 46 -5.16 29.52 20.21
CA GLU A 46 -4.06 29.67 19.25
C GLU A 46 -4.19 28.74 18.02
N LEU A 47 -4.96 27.64 18.14
CA LEU A 47 -5.19 26.67 17.07
C LEU A 47 -6.59 26.77 16.47
N ALA A 48 -7.36 27.82 16.80
CA ALA A 48 -8.72 28.01 16.30
C ALA A 48 -8.80 28.05 14.76
N GLY A 49 -7.80 28.63 14.09
CA GLY A 49 -7.72 28.63 12.62
C GLY A 49 -7.61 27.23 12.01
N VAL A 50 -6.81 26.36 12.66
CA VAL A 50 -6.66 24.95 12.24
C VAL A 50 -7.94 24.15 12.52
N ALA A 51 -8.59 24.42 13.66
CA ALA A 51 -9.88 23.80 13.98
C ALA A 51 -10.97 24.16 12.95
N ALA A 52 -11.01 25.44 12.52
CA ALA A 52 -11.91 25.89 11.47
C ALA A 52 -11.58 25.25 10.10
N GLU A 53 -10.31 25.03 9.79
CA GLU A 53 -9.92 24.27 8.59
C GLU A 53 -10.45 22.84 8.63
N LEU A 54 -10.27 22.13 9.75
CA LEU A 54 -10.77 20.76 9.92
C LEU A 54 -12.30 20.68 9.88
N ALA A 55 -13.00 21.64 10.47
CA ALA A 55 -14.46 21.69 10.49
C ALA A 55 -15.07 21.88 9.08
N ARG A 56 -14.28 22.36 8.11
CA ARG A 56 -14.69 22.47 6.70
C ARG A 56 -14.54 21.17 5.90
N ILE A 57 -13.92 20.13 6.48
CA ILE A 57 -13.80 18.84 5.80
C ILE A 57 -15.20 18.23 5.71
N PRO A 58 -15.69 17.90 4.51
CA PRO A 58 -17.01 17.30 4.35
C PRO A 58 -17.04 15.92 5.04
N PRO A 59 -18.12 15.54 5.76
CA PRO A 59 -18.22 14.24 6.43
C PRO A 59 -17.98 13.05 5.49
N GLU A 60 -18.34 13.19 4.21
CA GLU A 60 -18.14 12.18 3.16
C GLU A 60 -16.66 11.83 2.94
N ALA A 61 -15.74 12.73 3.33
CA ALA A 61 -14.31 12.48 3.29
C ALA A 61 -13.88 11.26 4.13
N PHE A 62 -14.70 10.83 5.09
CA PHE A 62 -14.39 9.72 5.99
C PHE A 62 -15.07 8.40 5.58
N LEU A 63 -15.88 8.40 4.52
CA LEU A 63 -16.51 7.18 3.99
C LEU A 63 -15.51 6.11 3.52
N PRO A 64 -14.32 6.43 2.97
CA PRO A 64 -13.33 5.39 2.65
C PRO A 64 -12.95 4.55 3.88
N GLY A 65 -12.78 5.17 5.06
CA GLY A 65 -12.51 4.44 6.29
C GLY A 65 -13.68 3.55 6.73
N MET A 66 -14.93 4.01 6.53
CA MET A 66 -16.12 3.19 6.78
C MET A 66 -16.19 1.97 5.85
N HIS A 67 -15.87 2.16 4.58
CA HIS A 67 -15.84 1.07 3.59
C HIS A 67 -14.78 0.02 3.92
N LEU A 68 -13.54 0.46 4.15
CA LEU A 68 -12.41 -0.42 4.49
C LEU A 68 -12.64 -1.24 5.76
N THR A 69 -13.45 -0.74 6.68
CA THR A 69 -13.75 -1.39 7.97
C THR A 69 -15.09 -2.15 7.98
N GLY A 70 -15.92 -1.99 6.95
CA GLY A 70 -17.24 -2.63 6.85
C GLY A 70 -18.28 -2.09 7.82
N LEU A 71 -18.01 -0.95 8.46
CA LEU A 71 -18.95 -0.34 9.39
C LEU A 71 -20.09 0.33 8.61
N ALA A 72 -21.33 -0.03 8.94
CA ALA A 72 -22.52 0.72 8.50
C ALA A 72 -22.83 1.89 9.45
N ASP A 73 -22.53 1.70 10.74
CA ASP A 73 -22.70 2.70 11.78
C ASP A 73 -21.32 3.12 12.32
N PRO A 74 -20.95 4.40 12.25
CA PRO A 74 -19.67 4.85 12.77
C PRO A 74 -19.60 4.72 14.29
N GLY A 75 -20.73 4.65 15.00
CA GLY A 75 -20.77 4.65 16.47
C GLY A 75 -20.73 6.08 17.05
N PRO A 76 -20.36 6.24 18.34
CA PRO A 76 -20.37 7.54 19.01
C PRO A 76 -19.46 8.58 18.35
N PRO A 77 -19.69 9.89 18.57
CA PRO A 77 -18.84 10.94 18.02
C PRO A 77 -17.38 10.78 18.41
N ILE A 78 -16.48 10.95 17.43
CA ILE A 78 -15.04 10.89 17.63
C ILE A 78 -14.56 12.26 18.12
N ARG A 79 -13.92 12.30 19.28
CA ARG A 79 -13.40 13.55 19.87
C ARG A 79 -12.03 13.84 19.28
N VAL A 80 -11.88 14.97 18.62
CA VAL A 80 -10.63 15.41 17.98
C VAL A 80 -10.10 16.63 18.74
N ALA A 81 -9.02 16.44 19.49
CA ALA A 81 -8.34 17.50 20.21
C ALA A 81 -7.13 18.02 19.43
N LEU A 82 -7.04 19.33 19.22
CA LEU A 82 -5.81 19.96 18.75
C LEU A 82 -4.95 20.34 19.94
N ALA A 83 -3.67 19.98 19.89
CA ALA A 83 -2.72 20.22 20.96
C ALA A 83 -1.42 20.82 20.41
N THR A 84 -0.82 21.73 21.19
CA THR A 84 0.53 22.21 20.93
C THR A 84 1.56 21.17 21.38
N THR A 85 2.77 21.23 20.82
CA THR A 85 3.86 20.33 21.23
C THR A 85 4.25 20.49 22.69
N ASP A 86 4.01 21.67 23.25
CA ASP A 86 4.36 22.03 24.63
C ASP A 86 3.22 21.76 25.61
N SER A 87 2.11 21.18 25.15
CA SER A 87 1.04 20.70 26.03
C SER A 87 1.44 19.39 26.72
N SER A 88 0.69 18.98 27.76
CA SER A 88 0.86 17.67 28.39
C SER A 88 0.72 16.52 27.39
N ALA A 89 -0.26 16.61 26.48
CA ALA A 89 -0.46 15.65 25.41
C ALA A 89 0.72 15.64 24.41
N GLY A 90 1.25 16.83 24.07
CA GLY A 90 2.37 16.98 23.13
C GLY A 90 3.69 16.41 23.65
N ARG A 91 3.94 16.51 24.97
CA ARG A 91 5.09 15.91 25.65
C ARG A 91 4.95 14.40 25.86
N ALA A 92 3.74 13.90 26.06
CA ALA A 92 3.49 12.47 26.24
C ALA A 92 3.50 11.69 24.91
N ALA A 93 3.17 12.35 23.79
CA ALA A 93 3.19 11.74 22.47
C ALA A 93 4.63 11.58 21.94
N PRO A 94 4.92 10.50 21.18
CA PRO A 94 6.21 10.34 20.51
C PRO A 94 6.58 11.58 19.68
N PRO A 95 7.85 12.00 19.65
CA PRO A 95 8.26 13.26 19.01
C PRO A 95 8.03 13.27 17.49
N TRP A 96 7.99 12.09 16.88
CA TRP A 96 7.71 11.88 15.46
C TRP A 96 6.21 11.85 15.13
N ALA A 97 5.34 11.59 16.12
CA ALA A 97 3.90 11.46 15.90
C ALA A 97 3.23 12.82 15.71
N ALA A 98 2.53 12.98 14.59
CA ALA A 98 1.72 14.17 14.29
C ALA A 98 0.25 14.02 14.72
N GLY A 99 -0.19 12.79 14.98
CA GLY A 99 -1.45 12.46 15.59
C GLY A 99 -1.32 11.22 16.46
N VAL A 100 -2.27 11.03 17.37
CA VAL A 100 -2.42 9.83 18.18
C VAL A 100 -3.91 9.53 18.31
N ALA A 101 -4.32 8.34 17.88
CA ALA A 101 -5.65 7.80 18.08
C ALA A 101 -5.70 6.82 19.26
N ARG A 102 -6.73 6.94 20.09
CA ARG A 102 -7.14 5.97 21.11
C ARG A 102 -8.43 5.31 20.65
N GLY A 103 -8.29 4.23 19.88
CA GLY A 103 -9.43 3.58 19.24
C GLY A 103 -10.55 3.14 20.20
N ALA A 104 -10.18 2.63 21.38
CA ALA A 104 -11.14 2.19 22.39
C ALA A 104 -12.03 3.31 22.96
N THR A 105 -11.52 4.54 23.08
CA THR A 105 -12.26 5.67 23.66
C THR A 105 -12.82 6.63 22.60
N GLY A 106 -12.45 6.44 21.33
CA GLY A 106 -12.84 7.31 20.22
C GLY A 106 -12.22 8.69 20.31
N GLU A 107 -10.98 8.78 20.77
CA GLU A 107 -10.24 10.03 20.95
C GLU A 107 -9.09 10.13 19.98
N VAL A 108 -8.94 11.29 19.35
CA VAL A 108 -7.85 11.63 18.45
C VAL A 108 -7.21 12.91 18.96
N THR A 109 -5.90 12.91 19.11
CA THR A 109 -5.13 14.13 19.39
C THR A 109 -4.25 14.45 18.19
N LEU A 110 -4.35 15.65 17.64
CA LEU A 110 -3.50 16.11 16.54
C LEU A 110 -2.52 17.19 17.01
N PHE A 111 -1.33 17.17 16.41
CA PHE A 111 -0.26 18.13 16.64
C PHE A 111 0.04 18.89 15.33
N PRO A 112 -0.68 19.99 15.02
CA PRO A 112 -0.57 20.70 13.74
C PRO A 112 0.87 21.10 13.35
N ALA A 113 1.70 21.44 14.33
CA ALA A 113 3.11 21.79 14.12
C ALA A 113 3.97 20.63 13.53
N ARG A 114 3.54 19.37 13.70
CA ARG A 114 4.27 18.18 13.26
C ARG A 114 3.76 17.61 11.92
N VAL A 115 2.63 18.10 11.40
CA VAL A 115 1.95 17.57 10.19
C VAL A 115 2.88 17.46 8.98
N ARG A 116 3.73 18.46 8.73
CA ARG A 116 4.64 18.46 7.56
C ARG A 116 5.68 17.33 7.60
N ARG A 117 5.98 16.80 8.78
CA ARG A 117 6.95 15.72 8.99
C ARG A 117 6.28 14.34 9.06
N SER A 118 4.95 14.26 9.06
CA SER A 118 4.23 12.98 9.12
C SER A 118 4.16 12.29 7.75
N PRO A 119 3.85 10.98 7.71
CA PRO A 119 3.62 10.25 6.46
C PRO A 119 2.51 10.87 5.59
N ASP A 120 1.49 11.48 6.21
CA ASP A 120 0.35 12.13 5.56
C ASP A 120 0.67 13.50 4.98
N ARG A 121 1.62 14.23 5.58
CA ARG A 121 2.15 15.55 5.16
C ARG A 121 1.14 16.70 5.09
N ARG A 122 -0.15 16.41 5.21
CA ARG A 122 -1.29 17.33 5.11
C ARG A 122 -2.31 17.00 6.19
N LEU A 123 -3.04 18.01 6.64
CA LEU A 123 -3.91 17.91 7.80
C LEU A 123 -5.13 17.00 7.56
N ARG A 124 -5.76 17.09 6.38
CA ARG A 124 -6.91 16.24 6.02
C ARG A 124 -6.55 14.74 5.95
N PRO A 125 -5.53 14.30 5.18
CA PRO A 125 -5.10 12.90 5.18
C PRO A 125 -4.71 12.39 6.56
N LEU A 126 -4.03 13.22 7.37
CA LEU A 126 -3.71 12.87 8.75
C LEU A 126 -4.97 12.64 9.59
N LEU A 127 -5.96 13.54 9.52
CA LEU A 127 -7.21 13.33 10.27
C LEU A 127 -7.94 12.07 9.80
N GLN A 128 -7.96 11.79 8.50
CA GLN A 128 -8.55 10.56 7.96
C GLN A 128 -7.82 9.31 8.48
N HIS A 129 -6.49 9.34 8.55
CA HIS A 129 -5.66 8.28 9.12
C HIS A 129 -5.99 8.03 10.61
N GLU A 130 -5.99 9.08 11.44
CA GLU A 130 -6.29 8.93 12.87
C GLU A 130 -7.74 8.49 13.14
N VAL A 131 -8.69 8.97 12.33
CA VAL A 131 -10.09 8.50 12.39
C VAL A 131 -10.19 7.03 12.01
N ALA A 132 -9.42 6.58 11.01
CA ALA A 132 -9.43 5.19 10.58
C ALA A 132 -8.99 4.23 11.68
N HIS A 133 -8.00 4.56 12.52
CA HIS A 133 -7.64 3.76 13.69
C HIS A 133 -8.83 3.57 14.66
N VAL A 134 -9.63 4.62 14.87
CA VAL A 134 -10.84 4.52 15.69
C VAL A 134 -11.87 3.59 15.04
N LEU A 135 -12.05 3.68 13.71
CA LEU A 135 -12.97 2.82 12.97
C LEU A 135 -12.50 1.35 12.98
N VAL A 136 -11.19 1.09 12.82
CA VAL A 136 -10.60 -0.25 12.93
C VAL A 136 -10.87 -0.84 14.31
N ALA A 137 -10.62 -0.07 15.37
CA ALA A 137 -10.91 -0.52 16.75
C ALA A 137 -12.40 -0.81 16.96
N ARG A 138 -13.30 0.02 16.41
CA ARG A 138 -14.75 -0.21 16.49
C ARG A 138 -15.18 -1.47 15.73
N ALA A 139 -14.66 -1.65 14.51
CA ALA A 139 -14.93 -2.82 13.68
C ALA A 139 -14.43 -4.11 14.33
N ALA A 140 -13.25 -4.09 14.95
CA ALA A 140 -12.69 -5.22 15.70
C ALA A 140 -13.30 -5.39 17.11
N ARG A 141 -14.25 -4.53 17.54
CA ARG A 141 -14.80 -4.48 18.91
C ARG A 141 -13.72 -4.36 20.00
N GLY A 142 -12.69 -3.58 19.74
CA GLY A 142 -11.58 -3.30 20.66
C GLY A 142 -10.57 -4.44 20.78
N ARG A 143 -10.72 -5.53 20.01
CA ARG A 143 -9.75 -6.62 20.00
C ARG A 143 -8.48 -6.23 19.25
N PRO A 144 -7.32 -6.79 19.65
CA PRO A 144 -6.05 -6.46 19.02
C PRO A 144 -6.00 -6.97 17.58
N VAL A 145 -5.41 -6.15 16.71
CA VAL A 145 -5.00 -6.52 15.36
C VAL A 145 -3.50 -6.25 15.20
N PRO A 146 -2.79 -6.92 14.28
CA PRO A 146 -1.41 -6.60 13.96
C PRO A 146 -1.25 -5.13 13.56
N ARG A 147 -0.15 -4.52 13.98
CA ARG A 147 0.04 -3.09 13.81
C ARG A 147 0.22 -2.72 12.34
N TRP A 148 0.94 -3.54 11.57
CA TRP A 148 1.05 -3.35 10.12
C TRP A 148 -0.33 -3.29 9.43
N PHE A 149 -1.32 -4.04 9.93
CA PHE A 149 -2.65 -4.08 9.34
C PHE A 149 -3.45 -2.83 9.67
N ASP A 150 -3.45 -2.41 10.94
CA ASP A 150 -4.10 -1.17 11.39
C ASP A 150 -3.50 0.06 10.69
N GLU A 151 -2.18 0.19 10.70
CA GLU A 151 -1.45 1.31 10.06
C GLU A 151 -1.65 1.28 8.53
N GLY A 152 -1.66 0.10 7.91
CA GLY A 152 -1.89 -0.05 6.48
C GLY A 152 -3.32 0.36 6.06
N LEU A 153 -4.34 -0.04 6.83
CA LEU A 153 -5.73 0.39 6.61
C LEU A 153 -5.90 1.89 6.84
N ALA A 154 -5.29 2.44 7.90
CA ALA A 154 -5.33 3.87 8.19
C ALA A 154 -4.68 4.70 7.08
N MET A 155 -3.54 4.25 6.55
CA MET A 155 -2.87 4.87 5.40
C MET A 155 -3.69 4.75 4.09
N ALA A 156 -4.47 3.68 3.92
CA ALA A 156 -5.37 3.52 2.78
C ALA A 156 -6.61 4.45 2.89
N ALA A 157 -7.11 4.69 4.10
CA ALA A 157 -8.25 5.59 4.33
C ALA A 157 -7.92 7.07 4.04
N GLY A 158 -6.69 7.50 4.33
CA GLY A 158 -6.24 8.89 4.13
C GLY A 158 -5.92 9.29 2.70
N ARG A 159 -5.83 8.35 1.75
CA ARG A 159 -5.44 8.62 0.36
C ARG A 159 -6.13 7.69 -0.63
N ALA A 160 -6.87 8.26 -1.59
CA ALA A 160 -7.06 7.58 -2.87
C ALA A 160 -5.68 7.34 -3.49
N LEU A 161 -5.42 6.11 -3.95
CA LEU A 161 -4.13 5.61 -4.44
C LEU A 161 -3.42 6.64 -5.34
N ASP A 162 -2.40 7.33 -4.82
CA ASP A 162 -1.55 8.24 -5.61
C ASP A 162 -0.20 7.58 -5.93
N VAL A 163 0.31 7.92 -7.11
CA VAL A 163 1.46 7.34 -7.81
C VAL A 163 2.80 7.59 -7.09
N GLY A 164 2.89 8.63 -6.26
CA GLY A 164 4.13 9.05 -5.59
C GLY A 164 4.67 8.09 -4.51
N ASP A 165 3.85 7.18 -4.00
CA ASP A 165 4.25 6.26 -2.92
C ASP A 165 5.08 5.06 -3.43
N ARG A 166 4.97 4.74 -4.72
CA ARG A 166 5.71 3.64 -5.35
C ARG A 166 7.23 3.81 -5.31
N ALA A 167 7.72 5.05 -5.38
CA ALA A 167 9.16 5.34 -5.35
C ALA A 167 9.79 5.12 -3.95
N ARG A 168 9.04 5.40 -2.88
CA ARG A 168 9.51 5.20 -1.49
C ARG A 168 9.47 3.73 -1.08
N VAL A 169 8.43 3.01 -1.50
CA VAL A 169 8.36 1.54 -1.39
C VAL A 169 9.53 0.90 -2.12
N ALA A 170 9.84 1.34 -3.35
CA ALA A 170 10.97 0.82 -4.11
C ALA A 170 12.30 1.03 -3.35
N LEU A 171 12.51 2.19 -2.72
CA LEU A 171 13.73 2.44 -1.93
C LEU A 171 13.81 1.58 -0.66
N ALA A 172 12.71 1.38 0.07
CA ALA A 172 12.66 0.52 1.24
C ALA A 172 12.91 -0.97 0.89
N VAL A 173 12.30 -1.44 -0.20
CA VAL A 173 12.52 -2.80 -0.73
C VAL A 173 13.95 -2.99 -1.26
N LEU A 174 14.59 -1.93 -1.77
CA LEU A 174 15.99 -1.95 -2.22
C LEU A 174 16.99 -1.97 -1.05
N SER A 175 16.61 -1.42 0.10
CA SER A 175 17.51 -1.23 1.25
C SER A 175 17.50 -2.42 2.21
N ASP A 176 16.37 -3.11 2.34
CA ASP A 176 16.22 -4.21 3.30
C ASP A 176 15.45 -5.38 2.67
N GLY A 177 16.20 -6.29 2.04
CA GLY A 177 15.66 -7.46 1.38
C GLY A 177 14.87 -8.33 2.36
N ARG A 178 13.55 -8.43 2.13
CA ARG A 178 12.59 -9.25 2.89
C ARG A 178 12.50 -8.87 4.37
N LEU A 179 11.67 -7.90 4.70
CA LEU A 179 11.23 -7.68 6.09
C LEU A 179 9.96 -8.49 6.35
N PRO A 180 9.99 -9.57 7.16
CA PRO A 180 8.78 -10.28 7.54
C PRO A 180 7.78 -9.34 8.19
N LEU A 181 6.47 -9.58 8.06
CA LEU A 181 5.42 -8.76 8.70
C LEU A 181 5.61 -8.68 10.21
N ALA A 182 6.08 -9.75 10.85
CA ALA A 182 6.44 -9.76 12.26
C ALA A 182 7.55 -8.75 12.61
N ARG A 183 8.48 -8.46 11.68
CA ARG A 183 9.46 -7.38 11.85
C ARG A 183 8.89 -6.00 11.60
N LEU A 184 7.84 -5.84 10.78
CA LEU A 184 7.13 -4.56 10.67
C LEU A 184 6.49 -4.19 12.02
N ASP A 185 5.79 -5.14 12.64
CA ASP A 185 5.18 -4.93 13.96
C ASP A 185 6.24 -4.57 15.02
N ALA A 186 7.41 -5.21 14.97
CA ALA A 186 8.53 -4.86 15.85
C ALA A 186 9.15 -3.49 15.53
N ALA A 187 9.26 -3.11 14.25
CA ALA A 187 9.82 -1.83 13.81
C ALA A 187 9.00 -0.64 14.32
N PHE A 188 7.68 -0.81 14.45
CA PHE A 188 6.80 0.18 15.06
C PHE A 188 7.03 0.39 16.57
N ALA A 189 7.70 -0.54 17.26
CA ALA A 189 8.14 -0.37 18.65
C ALA A 189 9.55 0.27 18.77
N GLY A 190 10.26 0.44 17.64
CA GLY A 190 11.58 1.06 17.56
C GLY A 190 11.56 2.59 17.43
N HIS A 191 12.72 3.17 17.14
CA HIS A 191 12.90 4.63 16.99
C HIS A 191 13.47 4.97 15.60
N GLY A 192 12.92 5.98 14.90
CA GLY A 192 13.55 6.60 13.73
C GLY A 192 13.14 6.03 12.36
N GLY A 193 14.09 5.98 11.41
CA GLY A 193 13.86 5.68 9.98
C GLY A 193 13.19 4.33 9.69
N ASP A 194 13.30 3.37 10.62
CA ASP A 194 12.62 2.08 10.55
C ASP A 194 11.09 2.22 10.61
N VAL A 195 10.59 3.27 11.28
CA VAL A 195 9.15 3.54 11.39
C VAL A 195 8.58 4.04 10.06
N GLU A 196 9.29 4.93 9.34
CA GLU A 196 8.84 5.38 8.02
C GLU A 196 8.81 4.25 7.00
N ALA A 197 9.81 3.36 7.03
CA ALA A 197 9.83 2.15 6.22
C ALA A 197 8.68 1.20 6.59
N ALA A 198 8.40 1.03 7.89
CA ALA A 198 7.28 0.22 8.37
C ALA A 198 5.92 0.76 7.88
N TYR A 199 5.70 2.08 7.92
CA TYR A 199 4.52 2.72 7.35
C TYR A 199 4.40 2.47 5.85
N ALA A 200 5.49 2.64 5.10
CA ALA A 200 5.50 2.44 3.66
C ALA A 200 5.17 0.99 3.28
N LEU A 201 5.80 0.02 3.95
CA LEU A 201 5.59 -1.40 3.71
C LEU A 201 4.20 -1.87 4.15
N SER A 202 3.69 -1.39 5.29
CA SER A 202 2.34 -1.70 5.77
C SER A 202 1.27 -1.24 4.80
N ARG A 203 1.37 0.02 4.35
CA ARG A 203 0.45 0.59 3.35
C ARG A 203 0.43 -0.19 2.05
N ASP A 204 1.61 -0.57 1.61
CA ASP A 204 1.82 -1.20 0.32
C ASP A 204 1.41 -2.68 0.32
N PHE A 205 1.63 -3.38 1.44
CA PHE A 205 1.10 -4.72 1.64
C PHE A 205 -0.43 -4.72 1.77
N VAL A 206 -1.02 -3.80 2.55
CA VAL A 206 -2.50 -3.66 2.58
C VAL A 206 -3.06 -3.27 1.21
N GLY A 207 -2.40 -2.39 0.46
CA GLY A 207 -2.78 -2.07 -0.91
C GLY A 207 -2.77 -3.31 -1.83
N HIS A 208 -1.81 -4.22 -1.64
CA HIS A 208 -1.79 -5.51 -2.32
C HIS A 208 -2.96 -6.42 -1.90
N LEU A 209 -3.30 -6.47 -0.61
CA LEU A 209 -4.45 -7.24 -0.13
C LEU A 209 -5.76 -6.74 -0.73
N LEU A 210 -5.97 -5.42 -0.76
CA LEU A 210 -7.17 -4.81 -1.36
C LEU A 210 -7.27 -5.14 -2.86
N ALA A 211 -6.14 -5.07 -3.58
CA ALA A 211 -6.09 -5.37 -5.01
C ALA A 211 -6.32 -6.87 -5.32
N GLU A 212 -5.82 -7.78 -4.47
CA GLU A 212 -5.92 -9.23 -4.72
C GLU A 212 -7.22 -9.84 -4.20
N PHE A 213 -7.70 -9.40 -3.04
CA PHE A 213 -8.84 -10.00 -2.34
C PHE A 213 -10.09 -9.12 -2.30
N GLY A 214 -10.04 -7.93 -2.92
CA GLY A 214 -11.14 -6.96 -2.98
C GLY A 214 -11.05 -5.88 -1.90
N ASP A 215 -11.68 -4.74 -2.17
CA ASP A 215 -11.67 -3.56 -1.30
C ASP A 215 -12.32 -3.81 0.07
N ASP A 216 -13.12 -4.88 0.20
CA ASP A 216 -13.81 -5.29 1.42
C ASP A 216 -13.00 -6.29 2.29
N VAL A 217 -11.81 -6.72 1.87
CA VAL A 217 -11.03 -7.72 2.62
C VAL A 217 -10.73 -7.26 4.04
N GLY A 218 -10.48 -5.96 4.24
CA GLY A 218 -10.27 -5.37 5.56
C GLY A 218 -11.50 -5.57 6.46
N ALA A 219 -12.68 -5.27 5.93
CA ALA A 219 -13.96 -5.45 6.60
C ALA A 219 -14.20 -6.92 6.98
N ARG A 220 -13.96 -7.85 6.06
CA ARG A 220 -14.15 -9.29 6.30
C ARG A 220 -13.23 -9.81 7.40
N ILE A 221 -11.95 -9.40 7.42
CA ILE A 221 -11.00 -9.77 8.48
C ILE A 221 -11.46 -9.20 9.83
N LEU A 222 -11.80 -7.90 9.88
CA LEU A 222 -12.20 -7.24 11.12
C LEU A 222 -13.50 -7.83 11.69
N ALA A 223 -14.43 -8.24 10.84
CA ALA A 223 -15.66 -8.91 11.24
C ALA A 223 -15.41 -10.25 11.94
N GLU A 224 -14.43 -11.04 11.49
CA GLU A 224 -14.03 -12.28 12.17
C GLU A 224 -13.28 -12.01 13.49
N VAL A 225 -12.38 -11.02 13.51
CA VAL A 225 -11.71 -10.58 14.76
C VAL A 225 -12.76 -10.14 15.80
N ALA A 226 -13.80 -9.42 15.39
CA ALA A 226 -14.92 -9.04 16.24
C ALA A 226 -15.73 -10.23 16.80
N ARG A 227 -15.54 -11.45 16.28
CA ARG A 227 -16.10 -12.71 16.80
C ARG A 227 -15.11 -13.54 17.64
N ASP A 228 -13.95 -12.98 17.99
CA ASP A 228 -12.89 -13.58 18.82
C ASP A 228 -12.03 -14.57 18.08
N VAL A 229 -12.10 -14.54 16.75
CA VAL A 229 -11.24 -15.36 15.91
C VAL A 229 -9.83 -14.75 15.92
N PRO A 230 -8.78 -15.53 16.25
CA PRO A 230 -7.40 -15.06 16.17
C PRO A 230 -7.08 -14.51 14.78
N PHE A 231 -6.27 -13.46 14.69
CA PHE A 231 -6.08 -12.70 13.45
C PHE A 231 -5.67 -13.59 12.25
N ASP A 232 -4.76 -14.55 12.43
CA ASP A 232 -4.33 -15.44 11.33
C ASP A 232 -5.48 -16.31 10.81
N MET A 233 -6.38 -16.74 11.70
CA MET A 233 -7.57 -17.51 11.33
C MET A 233 -8.62 -16.60 10.67
N ALA A 234 -8.79 -15.38 11.17
CA ALA A 234 -9.67 -14.36 10.57
C ALA A 234 -9.21 -14.00 9.16
N PHE A 235 -7.90 -13.82 8.98
CA PHE A 235 -7.26 -13.61 7.68
C PHE A 235 -7.52 -14.78 6.73
N HIS A 236 -7.31 -16.01 7.20
CA HIS A 236 -7.55 -17.21 6.40
C HIS A 236 -9.04 -17.35 6.00
N ALA A 237 -9.96 -17.08 6.93
CA ALA A 237 -11.40 -17.13 6.66
C ALA A 237 -11.82 -16.08 5.61
N ALA A 238 -11.24 -14.88 5.65
CA ALA A 238 -11.54 -13.82 4.69
C ALA A 238 -10.89 -14.04 3.31
N THR A 239 -9.64 -14.49 3.26
CA THR A 239 -8.87 -14.56 2.01
C THR A 239 -8.87 -15.96 1.36
N GLY A 240 -9.27 -16.99 2.10
CA GLY A 240 -9.11 -18.39 1.70
C GLY A 240 -7.66 -18.87 1.69
N ARG A 241 -6.70 -18.04 2.16
CA ARG A 241 -5.27 -18.36 2.18
C ARG A 241 -4.63 -18.01 3.52
N PRO A 242 -3.71 -18.83 4.05
CA PRO A 242 -2.96 -18.45 5.26
C PRO A 242 -2.15 -17.18 5.04
N LEU A 243 -2.06 -16.31 6.06
CA LEU A 243 -1.30 -15.06 6.00
C LEU A 243 0.15 -15.29 5.54
N ALA A 244 0.83 -16.29 6.11
CA ALA A 244 2.21 -16.65 5.74
C ALA A 244 2.35 -17.01 4.25
N ALA A 245 1.33 -17.62 3.63
CA ALA A 245 1.36 -17.97 2.21
C ALA A 245 1.13 -16.75 1.31
N VAL A 246 0.32 -15.79 1.74
CA VAL A 246 0.12 -14.52 1.04
C VAL A 246 1.38 -13.66 1.15
N GLU A 247 1.94 -13.55 2.35
CA GLU A 247 3.18 -12.85 2.63
C GLU A 247 4.34 -13.40 1.76
N ALA A 248 4.55 -14.72 1.75
CA ALA A 248 5.60 -15.34 0.95
C ALA A 248 5.42 -15.07 -0.57
N ALA A 249 4.18 -15.11 -1.05
CA ALA A 249 3.86 -14.81 -2.46
C ALA A 249 4.06 -13.33 -2.81
N TYR A 250 3.79 -12.43 -1.87
CA TYR A 250 4.01 -11.00 -2.01
C TYR A 250 5.51 -10.69 -2.13
N TRP A 251 6.32 -11.22 -1.22
CA TRP A 251 7.77 -10.98 -1.23
C TRP A 251 8.44 -11.59 -2.47
N SER A 252 8.06 -12.79 -2.89
CA SER A 252 8.66 -13.45 -4.07
C SER A 252 8.45 -12.69 -5.38
N ARG A 253 7.36 -11.91 -5.49
CA ARG A 253 7.10 -11.06 -6.66
C ARG A 253 7.93 -9.77 -6.67
N ARG A 254 8.37 -9.30 -5.51
CA ARG A 254 9.07 -8.02 -5.32
C ARG A 254 10.57 -8.18 -5.24
N THR A 255 11.06 -9.32 -4.77
CA THR A 255 12.47 -9.67 -4.86
C THR A 255 12.78 -10.27 -6.23
N LEU A 256 12.94 -9.40 -7.24
CA LEU A 256 13.61 -9.79 -8.49
C LEU A 256 15.00 -10.39 -8.20
N TRP A 257 15.62 -10.06 -7.07
CA TRP A 257 16.89 -10.62 -6.62
C TRP A 257 16.94 -12.14 -6.60
N ASP A 258 15.94 -12.86 -6.09
CA ASP A 258 16.00 -14.34 -6.09
C ASP A 258 15.97 -14.95 -7.49
N ARG A 259 15.39 -14.21 -8.45
CA ARG A 259 15.19 -14.67 -9.82
C ARG A 259 16.29 -14.22 -10.78
N TRP A 260 16.99 -13.13 -10.47
CA TRP A 260 18.06 -12.58 -11.31
C TRP A 260 19.45 -12.76 -10.71
N LEU A 261 19.60 -12.92 -9.39
CA LEU A 261 20.90 -13.13 -8.74
C LEU A 261 21.63 -14.36 -9.31
N PRO A 262 20.99 -15.55 -9.48
CA PRO A 262 21.66 -16.69 -10.10
C PRO A 262 22.10 -16.42 -11.54
N PHE A 263 21.37 -15.58 -12.28
CA PHE A 263 21.74 -15.22 -13.65
C PHE A 263 22.84 -14.16 -13.68
N ALA A 264 22.77 -13.14 -12.83
CA ALA A 264 23.74 -12.05 -12.75
C ALA A 264 25.09 -12.50 -12.17
N THR A 265 25.09 -13.46 -11.24
CA THR A 265 26.31 -14.06 -10.67
C THR A 265 26.73 -15.35 -11.38
N SER A 266 25.97 -15.81 -12.39
CA SER A 266 26.41 -16.95 -13.19
C SER A 266 27.72 -16.62 -13.90
N ALA A 267 28.63 -17.60 -13.91
CA ALA A 267 29.86 -17.51 -14.69
C ALA A 267 29.57 -17.19 -16.17
N VAL A 268 28.46 -17.69 -16.71
CA VAL A 268 28.04 -17.46 -18.09
C VAL A 268 27.77 -15.98 -18.37
N THR A 269 27.05 -15.27 -17.50
CA THR A 269 26.77 -13.84 -17.67
C THR A 269 28.02 -12.98 -17.53
N LEU A 270 28.92 -13.34 -16.60
CA LEU A 270 30.24 -12.70 -16.49
C LEU A 270 31.01 -12.84 -17.81
N TRP A 271 31.06 -14.06 -18.38
CA TRP A 271 31.71 -14.32 -19.65
C TRP A 271 31.06 -13.58 -20.81
N ILE A 272 29.72 -13.53 -20.91
CA ILE A 272 29.00 -12.75 -21.91
C ILE A 272 29.38 -11.26 -21.82
N GLY A 273 29.44 -10.71 -20.61
CA GLY A 273 29.87 -9.33 -20.37
C GLY A 273 31.30 -9.06 -20.81
N ILE A 274 32.24 -9.94 -20.43
CA ILE A 274 33.65 -9.87 -20.84
C ILE A 274 33.77 -9.97 -22.38
N THR A 275 33.03 -10.88 -23.01
CA THR A 275 33.04 -11.06 -24.46
C THR A 275 32.48 -9.84 -25.18
N LEU A 276 31.38 -9.25 -24.70
CA LEU A 276 30.82 -8.01 -25.27
C LEU A 276 31.80 -6.85 -25.14
N LEU A 277 32.46 -6.70 -23.99
CA LEU A 277 33.50 -5.68 -23.78
C LEU A 277 34.70 -5.90 -24.70
N ALA A 278 35.14 -7.16 -24.88
CA ALA A 278 36.22 -7.51 -25.79
C ALA A 278 35.85 -7.21 -27.25
N LEU A 279 34.63 -7.53 -27.69
CA LEU A 279 34.11 -7.20 -29.02
C LEU A 279 34.02 -5.69 -29.23
N LEU A 280 33.55 -4.94 -28.22
CA LEU A 280 33.48 -3.48 -28.28
C LEU A 280 34.88 -2.85 -28.34
N ALA A 281 35.82 -3.35 -27.54
CA ALA A 281 37.22 -2.94 -27.56
C ALA A 281 37.87 -3.26 -28.92
N PHE A 282 37.61 -4.44 -29.47
CA PHE A 282 38.08 -4.85 -30.80
C PHE A 282 37.50 -3.96 -31.90
N ARG A 283 36.20 -3.66 -31.86
CA ARG A 283 35.54 -2.77 -32.81
C ARG A 283 36.14 -1.36 -32.74
N ARG A 284 36.29 -0.80 -31.55
CA ARG A 284 36.93 0.52 -31.37
C ARG A 284 38.39 0.53 -31.80
N ARG A 285 39.12 -0.56 -31.56
CA ARG A 285 40.50 -0.72 -32.03
C ARG A 285 40.54 -0.74 -33.55
N ARG A 286 39.65 -1.48 -34.19
CA ARG A 286 39.55 -1.57 -35.65
C ARG A 286 39.17 -0.23 -36.28
N GLU A 287 38.23 0.50 -35.70
CA GLU A 287 37.86 1.85 -36.13
C GLU A 287 39.06 2.82 -36.03
N ARG A 288 39.82 2.78 -34.92
CA ARG A 288 41.03 3.60 -34.74
C ARG A 288 42.14 3.24 -35.73
N THR A 289 42.40 1.94 -35.92
CA THR A 289 43.43 1.46 -36.86
C THR A 289 43.06 1.81 -38.30
N ALA A 290 41.79 1.65 -38.69
CA ALA A 290 41.31 2.05 -40.01
C ALA A 290 41.47 3.56 -40.27
N ALA A 291 41.20 4.39 -39.25
CA ALA A 291 41.39 5.85 -39.35
C ALA A 291 42.88 6.25 -39.49
N ILE A 292 43.80 5.49 -38.91
CA ILE A 292 45.24 5.72 -39.05
C ILE A 292 45.71 5.34 -40.47
N HIS A 293 45.30 4.18 -40.99
CA HIS A 293 45.65 3.77 -42.36
C HIS A 293 45.09 4.73 -43.41
N ALA A 294 43.84 5.21 -43.24
CA ALA A 294 43.26 6.19 -44.15
C ALA A 294 44.07 7.49 -44.23
N ARG A 295 44.65 7.95 -43.10
CA ARG A 295 45.53 9.13 -43.08
C ARG A 295 46.86 8.88 -43.78
N TRP A 296 47.45 7.69 -43.60
CA TRP A 296 48.69 7.33 -44.30
C TRP A 296 48.48 7.22 -45.82
N ASP A 297 47.36 6.66 -46.26
CA ASP A 297 47.02 6.57 -47.69
C ASP A 297 46.82 7.97 -48.31
N GLU A 298 46.25 8.91 -47.55
CA GLU A 298 46.07 10.30 -48.00
C GLU A 298 47.40 11.05 -48.09
N GLU A 299 48.26 10.93 -47.07
CA GLU A 299 49.62 11.48 -47.09
C GLU A 299 50.47 10.89 -48.23
N GLU A 300 50.35 9.59 -48.52
CA GLU A 300 51.07 8.97 -49.63
C GLU A 300 50.59 9.48 -50.99
N ARG A 301 49.27 9.67 -51.17
CA ARG A 301 48.71 10.27 -52.39
C ARG A 301 49.16 11.71 -52.57
N GLU A 302 49.19 12.49 -51.50
CA GLU A 302 49.69 13.87 -51.53
C GLU A 302 51.18 13.93 -51.87
N ARG A 303 52.01 13.07 -51.25
CA ARG A 303 53.44 12.96 -51.58
C ARG A 303 53.67 12.50 -53.02
N ALA A 304 52.89 11.55 -53.51
CA ALA A 304 52.96 11.10 -54.90
C ALA A 304 52.56 12.22 -55.87
N ALA A 305 51.49 12.96 -55.57
CA ALA A 305 51.06 14.11 -56.36
C ALA A 305 52.07 15.26 -56.34
N ALA A 306 52.74 15.52 -55.21
CA ALA A 306 53.80 16.51 -55.10
C ALA A 306 55.02 16.13 -55.96
N ARG A 307 55.47 14.88 -55.90
CA ARG A 307 56.58 14.37 -56.74
C ARG A 307 56.28 14.46 -58.23
N LEU A 308 55.03 14.24 -58.64
CA LEU A 308 54.62 14.39 -60.04
C LEU A 308 54.64 15.86 -60.48
N ARG A 309 54.17 16.78 -59.62
CA ARG A 309 54.24 18.23 -59.90
C ARG A 309 55.67 18.75 -59.97
N ASP A 310 56.55 18.26 -59.10
CA ASP A 310 57.97 18.66 -59.11
C ASP A 310 58.66 18.19 -60.38
N ARG A 311 58.41 16.95 -60.84
CA ARG A 311 58.93 16.48 -62.14
C ARG A 311 58.42 17.28 -63.32
N GLN A 312 57.12 17.61 -63.35
CA GLN A 312 56.55 18.43 -64.42
C GLN A 312 57.18 19.84 -64.46
N ARG A 313 57.45 20.44 -63.30
CA ARG A 313 58.18 21.72 -63.21
C ARG A 313 59.62 21.63 -63.67
N GLU A 314 60.29 20.51 -63.39
CA GLU A 314 61.67 20.27 -63.84
C GLU A 314 61.73 20.08 -65.36
N ASP A 315 60.77 19.36 -65.95
CA ASP A 315 60.63 19.20 -67.40
C ASP A 315 60.30 20.53 -68.11
N ASP A 316 59.47 21.40 -67.49
CA ASP A 316 59.13 22.73 -68.02
C ASP A 316 60.28 23.75 -67.93
N LEU A 317 61.30 23.52 -67.08
CA LEU A 317 62.48 24.38 -66.94
C LEU A 317 63.64 23.98 -67.88
N VAL A 318 63.59 22.78 -68.45
CA VAL A 318 64.62 22.21 -69.34
C VAL A 318 64.30 22.42 -70.82
N ASN A 319 63.10 22.93 -71.15
CA ASN A 319 62.61 23.24 -72.50
C ASN A 319 62.55 24.75 -72.74
#